data_AF-A0A550GWP9-F1
#
_entry.id   AF-A0A550GWP9-F1
#
_cell.length_a   1.000
_cell.length_b   1.000
_cell.length_c   1.000
_cell.angle_alpha   90.00
_cell.angle_beta   90.00
_cell.angle_gamma   90.00
#
_symmetry.space_group_name_H-M   'P 1'
#
loop_
_entity.id
_entity.type
_entity.pdbx_description
1 polymer ?
#
loop_
_entity_poly.entity_id
_entity_poly.type
_entity_poly.pdbx_seq_one_letter_code
_entity_poly.pdbx_strand_id
1 'polypeptide(L)'
;MTEEAPPKPVSDKIAEKKNEQSVEKPTKVVKPTERKPEVIFIGSKPPMSYVMAVITAMSSGKTDEIMLKARGKSITTAVDVAEITTNRFLKDLKVTAIGIG
;
A
#
# COMPACT_ATOMS: atom_id res chain seq x y z
N MET A 1 19.11 -58.34 -2.73
CA MET A 1 18.14 -57.26 -3.03
C MET A 1 17.29 -57.79 -4.16
N THR A 2 16.21 -58.50 -3.84
CA THR A 2 15.39 -59.20 -4.82
C THR A 2 14.44 -58.23 -5.51
N GLU A 3 14.50 -58.33 -6.83
CA GLU A 3 13.79 -57.63 -7.90
C GLU A 3 12.31 -58.07 -7.95
N GLU A 4 11.37 -57.12 -8.03
CA GLU A 4 9.96 -57.38 -8.34
C GLU A 4 9.52 -56.50 -9.54
N ALA A 5 8.67 -57.08 -10.37
CA ALA A 5 8.54 -56.96 -11.82
C ALA A 5 7.75 -55.73 -12.37
N PRO A 6 7.84 -55.43 -13.69
CA PRO A 6 6.94 -54.52 -14.43
C PRO A 6 5.61 -55.23 -14.80
N PRO A 7 4.49 -54.59 -15.25
CA PRO A 7 4.41 -53.59 -16.33
C PRO A 7 3.31 -52.50 -16.23
N LYS A 8 3.31 -51.56 -17.19
CA LYS A 8 2.24 -50.57 -17.45
C LYS A 8 1.11 -51.18 -18.30
N PRO A 9 -0.12 -50.65 -18.22
CA PRO A 9 -0.75 -50.01 -19.40
C PRO A 9 -1.57 -48.74 -19.00
N VAL A 10 -1.35 -47.55 -19.59
CA VAL A 10 -1.98 -46.93 -20.78
C VAL A 10 -3.53 -46.86 -20.75
N SER A 11 -4.03 -45.62 -20.92
CA SER A 11 -5.41 -45.13 -21.13
C SER A 11 -6.13 -44.76 -19.82
N ASP A 12 -6.54 -43.52 -19.57
CA ASP A 12 -7.37 -42.69 -20.44
C ASP A 12 -6.97 -41.21 -20.51
N LYS A 13 -7.13 -40.68 -21.72
CA LYS A 13 -7.09 -39.25 -22.04
C LYS A 13 -8.29 -38.56 -21.37
N ILE A 14 -8.06 -37.58 -20.51
CA ILE A 14 -8.96 -36.43 -20.41
C ILE A 14 -8.10 -35.17 -20.39
N ALA A 15 -8.11 -34.50 -21.53
CA ALA A 15 -7.57 -33.18 -21.72
C ALA A 15 -8.47 -32.16 -21.02
N GLU A 16 -8.06 -31.66 -19.87
CA GLU A 16 -8.60 -30.40 -19.37
C GLU A 16 -7.81 -29.24 -19.95
N LYS A 17 -8.26 -28.79 -21.12
CA LYS A 17 -8.09 -27.41 -21.56
C LYS A 17 -8.65 -26.51 -20.47
N LYS A 18 -7.78 -25.84 -19.71
CA LYS A 18 -8.17 -24.67 -18.93
C LYS A 18 -8.38 -23.51 -19.92
N ASN A 19 -9.58 -23.48 -20.48
CA ASN A 19 -10.07 -22.44 -21.35
C ASN A 19 -10.04 -21.10 -20.59
N GLU A 20 -9.42 -20.12 -21.21
CA GLU A 20 -9.61 -18.71 -20.91
C GLU A 20 -11.11 -18.42 -20.79
N GLN A 21 -11.49 -17.94 -19.62
CA GLN A 21 -12.69 -17.14 -19.50
C GLN A 21 -12.32 -15.91 -18.69
N SER A 22 -11.91 -14.89 -19.46
CA SER A 22 -11.93 -13.49 -19.12
C SER A 22 -13.32 -13.15 -18.59
N VAL A 23 -13.44 -13.03 -17.26
CA VAL A 23 -14.61 -12.45 -16.63
C VAL A 23 -14.26 -11.01 -16.29
N GLU A 24 -14.47 -10.13 -17.26
CA GLU A 24 -14.68 -8.71 -17.01
C GLU A 24 -15.93 -8.55 -16.14
N LYS A 25 -15.76 -8.15 -14.88
CA LYS A 25 -16.82 -7.58 -14.03
C LYS A 25 -16.19 -6.65 -12.98
N PRO A 26 -16.90 -5.61 -12.56
CA PRO A 26 -17.09 -4.36 -13.27
C PRO A 26 -16.25 -3.26 -12.60
N THR A 27 -15.83 -2.28 -13.38
CA THR A 27 -15.35 -0.98 -12.90
C THR A 27 -16.46 -0.34 -12.05
N LYS A 28 -16.48 -0.64 -10.75
CA LYS A 28 -17.31 0.09 -9.82
C LYS A 28 -16.62 1.43 -9.65
N VAL A 29 -17.11 2.42 -10.41
CA VAL A 29 -16.82 3.83 -10.19
C VAL A 29 -17.27 4.13 -8.76
N VAL A 30 -16.36 3.96 -7.81
CA VAL A 30 -16.55 4.43 -6.45
C VAL A 30 -16.55 5.94 -6.59
N LYS A 31 -17.74 6.55 -6.51
CA LYS A 31 -17.85 7.99 -6.27
C LYS A 31 -16.83 8.33 -5.19
N PRO A 32 -15.90 9.29 -5.38
CA PRO A 32 -15.03 9.68 -4.30
C PRO A 32 -15.96 10.15 -3.17
N THR A 33 -16.10 9.32 -2.13
CA THR A 33 -16.51 9.85 -0.85
C THR A 33 -15.49 10.92 -0.56
N GLU A 34 -15.91 12.18 -0.40
CA GLU A 34 -15.04 13.30 -0.06
C GLU A 34 -14.41 13.03 1.32
N ARG A 35 -13.40 12.18 1.36
CA ARG A 35 -12.57 11.97 2.54
C ARG A 35 -11.66 13.18 2.59
N LYS A 36 -11.93 14.06 3.54
CA LYS A 36 -11.09 15.24 3.76
C LYS A 36 -9.68 14.76 4.14
N PRO A 37 -8.62 15.35 3.55
CA PRO A 37 -7.26 14.99 3.91
C PRO A 37 -7.02 15.32 5.39
N GLU A 38 -6.41 14.40 6.12
CA GLU A 38 -6.05 14.63 7.52
C GLU A 38 -4.76 15.45 7.59
N VAL A 39 -4.76 16.50 8.41
CA VAL A 39 -3.63 17.43 8.51
C VAL A 39 -2.85 17.17 9.79
N ILE A 40 -1.56 16.88 9.65
CA ILE A 40 -0.63 16.68 10.78
C ILE A 40 0.32 17.88 10.85
N PHE A 41 0.28 18.58 11.97
CA PHE A 41 1.15 19.72 12.24
C PHE A 41 2.47 19.27 12.89
N ILE A 42 3.58 19.60 12.24
CA ILE A 42 4.93 19.27 12.70
C ILE A 42 5.49 20.42 13.53
N GLY A 43 6.03 20.09 14.69
CA GLY A 43 6.52 21.04 15.70
C GLY A 43 7.84 20.55 16.31
N SER A 44 7.90 20.49 17.64
CA SER A 44 9.11 20.16 18.41
C SER A 44 9.21 18.71 18.88
N LYS A 45 8.18 17.87 18.62
CA LYS A 45 8.25 16.47 19.02
C LYS A 45 9.28 15.70 18.17
N PRO A 46 9.83 14.58 18.66
CA PRO A 46 10.73 13.75 17.87
C PRO A 46 10.06 13.28 16.56
N PRO A 47 10.81 13.12 15.46
CA PRO A 47 10.26 12.74 14.14
C PRO A 47 9.39 11.48 14.19
N MET A 48 9.82 10.47 14.93
CA MET A 48 9.09 9.20 15.05
C MET A 48 7.70 9.35 15.67
N SER A 49 7.46 10.34 16.54
CA SER A 49 6.12 10.60 17.07
C SER A 49 5.14 11.00 15.96
N TYR A 50 5.61 11.77 14.98
CA TYR A 50 4.81 12.17 13.83
C TYR A 50 4.64 11.02 12.83
N VAL A 51 5.69 10.22 12.59
CA VAL A 51 5.60 9.01 11.75
C VAL A 51 4.55 8.04 12.28
N MET A 52 4.51 7.81 13.59
CA MET A 52 3.48 6.96 14.20
C MET A 52 2.06 7.52 14.02
N ALA A 53 1.90 8.84 14.09
CA ALA A 53 0.60 9.47 13.83
C ALA A 53 0.17 9.27 12.38
N VAL A 54 1.09 9.41 11.41
CA VAL A 54 0.84 9.17 9.98
C VAL A 54 0.39 7.73 9.74
N ILE A 55 1.13 6.75 10.28
CA ILE A 55 0.79 5.33 10.13
C ILE A 55 -0.57 5.03 10.74
N THR A 56 -0.83 5.52 11.95
CA THR A 56 -2.11 5.30 12.65
C THR A 56 -3.28 5.90 11.86
N ALA A 57 -3.12 7.11 11.34
CA ALA A 57 -4.13 7.78 10.54
C ALA A 57 -4.43 7.00 9.25
N MET A 58 -3.39 6.56 8.51
CA MET A 58 -3.55 5.73 7.32
C MET A 58 -4.20 4.38 7.62
N SER A 59 -3.78 3.70 8.71
CA SER A 59 -4.36 2.41 9.11
C SER A 59 -5.80 2.51 9.60
N SER A 60 -6.24 3.69 10.06
CA SER A 60 -7.61 3.89 10.52
C SER A 60 -8.67 3.88 9.41
N GLY A 61 -8.24 3.96 8.14
CA GLY A 61 -9.14 3.96 6.98
C GLY A 61 -10.07 5.17 6.88
N LYS A 62 -9.84 6.22 7.70
CA LYS A 62 -10.64 7.45 7.74
C LYS A 62 -10.29 8.42 6.63
N THR A 63 -9.05 8.40 6.17
CA THR A 63 -8.53 9.25 5.10
C THR A 63 -7.63 8.43 4.18
N ASP A 64 -7.59 8.81 2.91
CA ASP A 64 -6.71 8.23 1.91
C ASP A 64 -5.49 9.15 1.63
N GLU A 65 -5.53 10.39 2.15
CA GLU A 65 -4.48 11.39 1.99
C GLU A 65 -4.15 12.06 3.33
N ILE A 66 -2.86 12.32 3.56
CA ILE A 66 -2.36 13.01 4.75
C ILE A 66 -1.50 14.20 4.31
N MET A 67 -1.74 15.35 4.92
CA MET A 67 -1.01 16.59 4.67
C MET A 67 -0.13 16.94 5.87
N LEU A 68 1.18 17.01 5.64
CA LEU A 68 2.14 17.47 6.64
C LEU A 68 2.30 18.99 6.54
N LYS A 69 2.03 19.72 7.62
CA LYS A 69 2.23 21.18 7.69
C LYS A 69 3.28 21.54 8.72
N ALA A 70 4.24 22.36 8.32
CA ALA A 70 5.34 22.79 9.18
C ALA A 70 5.74 24.24 8.85
N ARG A 71 6.47 24.89 9.77
CA ARG A 71 7.04 26.22 9.56
C ARG A 71 8.41 26.36 10.20
N GLY A 72 9.25 27.22 9.63
CA GLY A 72 10.60 27.50 10.13
C GLY A 72 11.44 26.22 10.24
N LYS A 73 12.17 26.06 11.35
CA LYS A 73 13.07 24.90 11.56
C LYS A 73 12.39 23.53 11.50
N SER A 74 11.08 23.46 11.74
CA SER A 74 10.34 22.20 11.73
C SER A 74 10.06 21.69 10.31
N ILE A 75 10.36 22.46 9.26
CA ILE A 75 10.24 22.01 7.87
C ILE A 75 11.17 20.81 7.62
N THR A 76 12.42 20.86 8.11
CA THR A 76 13.35 19.73 8.01
C THR A 76 12.76 18.46 8.62
N THR A 77 12.18 18.59 9.82
CA THR A 77 11.50 17.47 10.49
C THR A 77 10.31 16.94 9.69
N ALA A 78 9.58 17.80 8.98
CA ALA A 78 8.46 17.35 8.14
C ALA A 78 8.94 16.55 6.92
N VAL A 79 10.07 16.95 6.33
CA VAL A 79 10.71 16.20 5.25
C VAL A 79 11.21 14.86 5.77
N ASP A 80 11.91 14.83 6.92
CA ASP A 80 12.36 13.59 7.56
C ASP A 80 11.19 12.63 7.80
N VAL A 81 10.06 13.14 8.29
CA VAL A 81 8.86 12.34 8.55
C VAL A 81 8.29 11.77 7.25
N ALA A 82 8.23 12.57 6.18
CA ALA A 82 7.77 12.11 4.87
C ALA A 82 8.68 10.98 4.33
N GLU A 83 10.01 11.17 4.37
CA GLU A 83 10.96 10.17 3.87
C GLU A 83 10.99 8.90 4.73
N ILE A 84 10.98 9.02 6.06
CA ILE A 84 10.96 7.85 6.95
C ILE A 84 9.69 7.03 6.69
N THR A 85 8.54 7.70 6.51
CA THR A 85 7.27 7.02 6.29
C THR A 85 7.28 6.24 4.98
N THR A 86 7.67 6.88 3.87
CA THR A 86 7.66 6.26 2.54
C THR A 86 8.73 5.18 2.41
N ASN A 87 9.93 5.40 2.95
CA ASN A 87 11.05 4.48 2.75
C ASN A 87 11.03 3.28 3.70
N ARG A 88 10.59 3.47 4.95
CA ARG A 88 10.67 2.44 5.99
C ARG A 88 9.36 1.68 6.23
N PHE A 89 8.21 2.33 6.09
CA PHE A 89 6.94 1.77 6.56
C PHE A 89 5.93 1.51 5.44
N LEU A 90 5.69 2.49 4.58
CA LEU A 90 4.61 2.48 3.60
C LEU A 90 5.19 2.77 2.20
N LYS A 91 5.76 1.72 1.59
CA LYS A 91 6.53 1.82 0.34
C LYS A 91 5.71 2.25 -0.88
N ASP A 92 4.39 2.07 -0.82
CA ASP A 92 3.48 2.40 -1.92
C ASP A 92 2.92 3.83 -1.82
N LEU A 93 3.30 4.60 -0.79
CA LEU A 93 2.91 6.00 -0.68
C LEU A 93 3.61 6.86 -1.73
N LYS A 94 2.82 7.71 -2.38
CA LYS A 94 3.30 8.72 -3.33
C LYS A 94 3.03 10.11 -2.79
N VAL A 95 3.99 11.02 -3.00
CA VAL A 95 3.81 12.43 -2.70
C VAL A 95 2.94 13.06 -3.78
N THR A 96 1.81 13.65 -3.39
CA THR A 96 0.83 14.25 -4.30
C THR A 96 1.21 15.68 -4.70
N ALA A 97 1.52 16.52 -3.71
CA ALA A 97 1.90 17.90 -3.93
C ALA A 97 2.84 18.40 -2.82
N ILE A 98 3.71 19.35 -3.16
CA ILE A 98 4.56 20.08 -2.22
C ILE A 98 4.32 21.57 -2.45
N GLY A 99 3.86 22.27 -1.42
CA GLY A 99 3.67 23.72 -1.43
C GLY A 99 4.58 24.38 -0.40
N ILE A 100 5.31 25.41 -0.83
CA ILE A 100 6.15 26.24 0.02
C ILE A 100 5.73 27.69 -0.24
N GLY A 101 5.34 28.41 0.82
CA GLY A 101 4.84 29.78 0.74
C GLY A 101 4.34 30.30 2.08
#